data_AF-A0A9X2BVL1-F1
#
_entry.id   AF-A0A9X2BVL1-F1
#
_cell.length_a   1.000
_cell.length_b   1.000
_cell.length_c   1.000
_cell.angle_alpha   90.00
_cell.angle_beta   90.00
_cell.angle_gamma   90.00
#
_symmetry.space_group_name_H-M   'P 1'
#
loop_
_entity.id
_entity.type
_entity.pdbx_description
1 polymer ?
#
loop_
_entity_poly.entity_id
_entity_poly.type
_entity_poly.pdbx_seq_one_letter_code
_entity_poly.pdbx_strand_id
1 'polypeptide(L)'
;MTRALLPGLLGGLLLAGGALAQGGAAPAPATPSQAAPAPAASTPGPTPQQQRMQSCNAAAGQRQLAGDARRGFMSDCLAGRTPAASPAAPQTPQDRMRSCNATASQRSLTGDARRDFMSTCLKG
;
A
#
# COMPACT_ATOMS: atom_id res chain seq x y z
N MET A 1 -2.10 42.68 -16.13
CA MET A 1 -0.76 42.81 -16.76
C MET A 1 -0.48 41.54 -17.52
N THR A 2 -0.50 41.70 -18.83
CA THR A 2 -0.61 40.73 -19.91
C THR A 2 0.55 39.73 -19.93
N ARG A 3 0.28 38.41 -19.79
CA ARG A 3 1.20 37.36 -20.24
C ARG A 3 0.78 36.91 -21.63
N ALA A 4 1.69 37.15 -22.57
CA ALA A 4 1.55 36.93 -24.00
C ALA A 4 1.31 35.46 -24.37
N LEU A 5 0.60 35.29 -25.48
CA LEU A 5 0.35 34.06 -26.21
C LEU A 5 1.58 33.62 -27.03
N LEU A 6 1.85 32.29 -26.96
CA LEU A 6 2.23 31.35 -28.05
C LEU A 6 3.55 31.57 -28.85
N PRO A 7 4.00 30.65 -29.75
CA PRO A 7 3.65 29.22 -29.99
C PRO A 7 4.87 28.28 -30.21
N GLY A 8 4.61 26.97 -30.24
CA GLY A 8 5.18 26.08 -31.28
C GLY A 8 6.50 25.35 -30.99
N LEU A 9 6.46 24.01 -31.12
CA LEU A 9 7.43 23.11 -31.78
C LEU A 9 7.00 21.66 -31.42
N LEU A 10 6.26 20.96 -32.28
CA LEU A 10 6.78 20.11 -33.38
C LEU A 10 7.89 19.14 -32.95
N GLY A 11 7.57 17.85 -33.04
CA GLY A 11 8.48 16.71 -33.01
C GLY A 11 7.97 15.64 -32.05
N GLY A 12 7.50 14.47 -32.44
CA GLY A 12 7.68 13.70 -33.67
C GLY A 12 7.99 12.25 -33.28
N LEU A 13 7.45 11.28 -34.02
CA LEU A 13 7.82 9.84 -34.04
C LEU A 13 7.53 9.04 -32.75
N LEU A 14 6.46 8.24 -32.63
CA LEU A 14 6.16 7.01 -33.41
C LEU A 14 7.40 6.13 -33.66
N LEU A 15 7.74 5.28 -32.70
CA LEU A 15 8.44 4.01 -32.96
C LEU A 15 7.46 2.85 -32.79
N ALA A 16 7.04 2.35 -33.94
CA ALA A 16 6.40 1.07 -34.14
C ALA A 16 7.43 -0.07 -34.07
N GLY A 17 6.95 -1.26 -33.73
CA GLY A 17 7.38 -2.49 -34.40
C GLY A 17 8.46 -3.30 -33.71
N GLY A 18 8.09 -4.52 -33.32
CA GLY A 18 9.04 -5.54 -32.86
C GLY A 18 8.37 -6.87 -32.52
N ALA A 19 7.42 -7.29 -33.36
CA ALA A 19 6.85 -8.63 -33.31
C ALA A 19 7.87 -9.65 -33.85
N LEU A 20 8.22 -10.64 -33.03
CA LEU A 20 8.95 -11.82 -33.44
C LEU A 20 7.99 -13.00 -33.33
N ALA A 21 7.36 -13.34 -34.45
CA ALA A 21 6.62 -14.59 -34.63
C ALA A 21 7.57 -15.64 -35.20
N GLN A 22 7.71 -16.82 -34.58
CA GLN A 22 8.17 -18.05 -35.24
C GLN A 22 7.64 -19.30 -34.51
N GLY A 23 7.06 -20.23 -35.28
CA GLY A 23 7.06 -21.67 -34.95
C GLY A 23 5.70 -22.30 -34.68
N GLY A 24 5.10 -22.92 -35.70
CA GLY A 24 3.97 -23.84 -35.56
C GLY A 24 4.41 -25.26 -35.21
N ALA A 25 3.46 -26.04 -34.67
CA ALA A 25 3.31 -27.49 -34.86
C ALA A 25 2.07 -27.94 -34.08
N ALA A 26 1.02 -28.32 -34.81
CA ALA A 26 -0.03 -29.17 -34.24
C ALA A 26 0.48 -30.61 -34.22
N PRO A 27 0.36 -31.29 -33.08
CA PRO A 27 -0.23 -32.62 -33.11
C PRO A 27 -1.33 -32.79 -32.04
N ALA A 28 -2.48 -33.32 -32.48
CA ALA A 28 -3.39 -34.09 -31.63
C ALA A 28 -2.80 -35.50 -31.37
N PRO A 29 -3.42 -36.36 -30.55
CA PRO A 29 -3.99 -36.14 -29.21
C PRO A 29 -3.32 -37.11 -28.20
N ALA A 30 -3.07 -36.67 -26.97
CA ALA A 30 -2.74 -37.57 -25.88
C ALA A 30 -3.45 -37.12 -24.59
N THR A 31 -4.18 -38.03 -24.00
CA THR A 31 -4.84 -37.92 -22.70
C THR A 31 -3.83 -37.65 -21.58
N PRO A 32 -4.09 -36.68 -20.68
CA PRO A 32 -3.62 -36.74 -19.31
C PRO A 32 -4.85 -36.92 -18.41
N SER A 33 -5.06 -38.10 -17.80
CA SER A 33 -4.44 -38.48 -16.53
C SER A 33 -4.45 -37.32 -15.54
N GLN A 34 -5.45 -37.39 -14.67
CA GLN A 34 -5.84 -36.42 -13.67
C GLN A 34 -4.70 -36.14 -12.69
N ALA A 35 -4.03 -35.00 -12.87
CA ALA A 35 -3.15 -34.43 -11.85
C ALA A 35 -4.01 -33.57 -10.91
N ALA A 36 -3.80 -33.77 -9.61
CA ALA A 36 -4.38 -32.98 -8.53
C ALA A 36 -4.20 -31.47 -8.78
N PRO A 37 -5.15 -30.61 -8.36
CA PRO A 37 -5.03 -29.17 -8.54
C PRO A 37 -3.80 -28.65 -7.77
N ALA A 38 -2.80 -28.18 -8.51
CA ALA A 38 -1.79 -27.27 -7.99
C ALA A 38 -2.47 -25.99 -7.47
N PRO A 39 -2.01 -25.38 -6.37
CA PRO A 39 -2.65 -24.20 -5.83
C PRO A 39 -2.58 -23.08 -6.87
N ALA A 40 -3.74 -22.52 -7.19
CA ALA A 40 -3.88 -21.38 -8.06
C ALA A 40 -2.95 -20.25 -7.60
N ALA A 41 -2.07 -19.83 -8.50
CA ALA A 41 -1.27 -18.64 -8.31
C ALA A 41 -2.21 -17.43 -8.18
N SER A 42 -2.30 -16.89 -6.96
CA SER A 42 -2.91 -15.59 -6.73
C SER A 42 -2.15 -14.54 -7.52
N THR A 43 -2.85 -13.83 -8.40
CA THR A 43 -2.39 -12.60 -9.05
C THR A 43 -1.70 -11.70 -8.01
N PRO A 44 -0.54 -11.08 -8.29
CA PRO A 44 0.13 -10.22 -7.32
C PRO A 44 -0.71 -8.96 -7.05
N GLY A 45 -1.59 -9.04 -6.04
CA GLY A 45 -2.21 -7.87 -5.45
C GLY A 45 -1.18 -7.06 -4.66
N PRO A 46 -1.45 -5.77 -4.39
CA PRO A 46 -0.55 -4.96 -3.58
C PRO A 46 -0.36 -5.62 -2.21
N THR A 47 0.90 -5.69 -1.75
CA THR A 47 1.20 -6.27 -0.44
C THR A 47 0.51 -5.47 0.66
N PRO A 48 0.22 -6.06 1.83
CA PRO A 48 -0.41 -5.33 2.94
C PRO A 48 0.37 -4.08 3.36
N GLN A 49 1.69 -4.07 3.18
CA GLN A 49 2.54 -2.90 3.44
C GLN A 49 2.40 -1.82 2.35
N GLN A 50 2.21 -2.20 1.09
CA GLN A 50 1.90 -1.27 0.01
C GLN A 50 0.51 -0.64 0.18
N GLN A 51 -0.49 -1.45 0.56
CA GLN A 51 -1.83 -0.96 0.89
C GLN A 51 -1.78 0.07 2.02
N ARG A 52 -1.05 -0.22 3.11
CA ARG A 52 -0.83 0.74 4.21
C ARG A 52 -0.21 2.04 3.75
N MET A 53 0.86 1.98 2.95
CA MET A 53 1.50 3.17 2.40
C MET A 53 0.52 4.03 1.60
N GLN A 54 -0.33 3.42 0.76
CA GLN A 54 -1.34 4.13 -0.02
C GLN A 54 -2.37 4.80 0.89
N SER A 55 -2.91 4.08 1.89
CA SER A 55 -3.87 4.64 2.85
C SER A 55 -3.27 5.77 3.68
N CYS A 56 -2.01 5.66 4.12
CA CYS A 56 -1.30 6.74 4.82
C CYS A 56 -1.13 7.97 3.93
N ASN A 57 -0.75 7.81 2.66
CA ASN A 57 -0.63 8.94 1.75
C ASN A 57 -1.98 9.60 1.46
N ALA A 58 -3.04 8.82 1.26
CA ALA A 58 -4.39 9.34 1.07
C ALA A 58 -4.87 10.13 2.30
N ALA A 59 -4.70 9.59 3.50
CA ALA A 59 -5.06 10.26 4.74
C ALA A 59 -4.26 11.55 4.97
N ALA A 60 -2.97 11.58 4.61
CA ALA A 60 -2.16 12.79 4.68
C ALA A 60 -2.68 13.88 3.72
N GLY A 61 -3.08 13.50 2.50
CA GLY A 61 -3.66 14.40 1.50
C GLY A 61 -5.03 14.94 1.90
N GLN A 62 -5.91 14.09 2.45
CA GLN A 62 -7.22 14.48 2.99
C GLN A 62 -7.08 15.48 4.15
N ARG A 63 -6.02 15.34 4.95
CA ARG A 63 -5.68 16.26 6.05
C ARG A 63 -4.86 17.47 5.57
N GLN A 64 -4.61 17.58 4.27
CA GLN A 64 -3.80 18.64 3.63
C GLN A 64 -2.46 18.86 4.34
N LEU A 65 -1.84 17.79 4.83
CA LEU A 65 -0.56 17.87 5.53
C LEU A 65 0.57 18.08 4.51
N ALA A 66 1.43 19.04 4.79
CA ALA A 66 2.63 19.32 4.00
C ALA A 66 3.86 19.45 4.92
N GLY A 67 5.05 19.44 4.32
CA GLY A 67 6.32 19.60 5.05
C GLY A 67 6.50 18.59 6.19
N ASP A 68 7.01 19.07 7.33
CA ASP A 68 7.25 18.26 8.52
C ASP A 68 5.99 17.59 9.07
N ALA A 69 4.82 18.26 8.98
CA ALA A 69 3.55 17.70 9.44
C ALA A 69 3.18 16.43 8.66
N ARG A 70 3.46 16.39 7.35
CA ARG A 70 3.25 15.18 6.53
C ARG A 70 4.23 14.07 6.89
N ARG A 71 5.51 14.40 7.10
CA ARG A 71 6.54 13.41 7.48
C ARG A 71 6.25 12.77 8.84
N GLY A 72 5.85 13.57 9.83
CA GLY A 72 5.43 13.08 11.15
C GLY A 72 4.23 12.15 11.03
N PHE A 73 3.16 12.61 10.39
CA PHE A 73 1.97 11.81 10.17
C PHE A 73 2.24 10.50 9.41
N MET A 74 3.07 10.54 8.36
CA MET A 74 3.40 9.34 7.60
C MET A 74 4.20 8.35 8.43
N SER A 75 5.13 8.82 9.26
CA SER A 75 5.89 7.97 10.19
C SER A 75 4.99 7.36 11.27
N ASP A 76 4.05 8.14 11.81
CA ASP A 76 3.09 7.66 12.79
C ASP A 76 2.08 6.69 12.18
N CYS A 77 1.61 6.95 10.97
CA CYS A 77 0.69 6.06 10.25
C CYS A 77 1.35 4.71 9.88
N LEU A 78 2.61 4.75 9.43
CA LEU A 78 3.39 3.53 9.15
C LEU A 78 3.73 2.76 10.44
N ALA A 79 3.96 3.46 11.55
CA ALA A 79 4.13 2.87 12.87
C ALA A 79 2.80 2.41 13.53
N GLY A 80 1.67 2.62 12.85
CA GLY A 80 0.33 2.30 13.34
C GLY A 80 -0.17 3.22 14.46
N ARG A 81 0.58 4.27 14.81
CA ARG A 81 0.24 5.26 15.86
C ARG A 81 -0.90 6.20 15.48
N THR A 82 -1.24 6.27 14.19
CA THR A 82 -2.36 7.07 13.68
C THR A 82 -3.23 6.23 12.75
N PRO A 83 -4.57 6.23 12.90
CA PRO A 83 -5.45 5.56 11.98
C PRO A 83 -5.45 6.26 10.62
N ALA A 84 -5.26 5.50 9.54
CA ALA A 84 -5.49 5.99 8.18
C ALA A 84 -7.00 6.12 7.94
N ALA A 85 -7.42 7.13 7.17
CA ALA A 85 -8.82 7.48 6.89
C ALA A 85 -9.59 6.46 6.02
N SER A 86 -9.13 5.22 5.88
CA SER A 86 -9.82 4.16 5.15
C SER A 86 -9.54 2.80 5.81
N PRO A 87 -10.55 1.91 5.97
CA PRO A 87 -10.31 0.56 6.45
C PRO A 87 -9.68 -0.24 5.31
N ALA A 88 -8.45 -0.72 5.49
CA ALA A 88 -7.96 -2.03 5.00
C ALA A 88 -6.45 -2.04 4.66
N ALA A 89 -5.66 -2.39 5.66
CA ALA A 89 -4.91 -3.64 5.63
C ALA A 89 -4.92 -4.17 7.07
N PRO A 90 -5.12 -5.48 7.32
CA PRO A 90 -5.02 -6.02 8.67
C PRO A 90 -3.66 -5.61 9.25
N GLN A 91 -3.68 -4.82 10.32
CA GLN A 91 -2.49 -4.60 11.12
C GLN A 91 -2.04 -5.98 11.59
N THR A 92 -0.79 -6.35 11.33
CA THR A 92 -0.27 -7.57 11.94
C THR A 92 -0.38 -7.40 13.46
N PRO A 93 -0.60 -8.48 14.23
CA PRO A 93 -0.60 -8.42 15.68
C PRO A 93 0.66 -7.74 16.24
N GLN A 94 1.81 -7.89 15.56
CA GLN A 94 3.08 -7.27 15.90
C GLN A 94 3.07 -5.75 15.71
N ASP A 95 2.57 -5.25 14.58
CA ASP A 95 2.47 -3.82 14.31
C ASP A 95 1.52 -3.14 15.29
N ARG A 96 0.41 -3.81 15.59
CA ARG A 96 -0.57 -3.34 16.55
C ARG A 96 0.03 -3.20 17.95
N MET A 97 0.78 -4.20 18.40
CA MET A 97 1.44 -4.16 19.69
C MET A 97 2.48 -3.02 19.76
N ARG A 98 3.25 -2.79 18.70
CA ARG A 98 4.20 -1.66 18.64
C ARG A 98 3.49 -0.31 18.71
N SER A 99 2.41 -0.13 17.95
CA SER A 99 1.59 1.08 18.00
C SER A 99 1.04 1.33 19.41
N CYS A 100 0.37 0.33 19.99
CA CYS A 100 -0.19 0.46 21.34
C CYS A 100 0.88 0.83 22.37
N ASN A 101 2.07 0.22 22.31
CA ASN A 101 3.15 0.60 23.21
C ASN A 101 3.64 2.04 22.97
N ALA A 102 3.81 2.44 21.72
CA ALA A 102 4.30 3.77 21.38
C ALA A 102 3.30 4.87 21.74
N THR A 103 2.00 4.65 21.55
CA THR A 103 0.94 5.56 22.02
C THR A 103 0.88 5.60 23.53
N ALA A 104 1.03 4.47 24.23
CA ALA A 104 1.08 4.46 25.69
C ALA A 104 2.27 5.29 26.22
N SER A 105 3.45 5.14 25.60
CA SER A 105 4.64 5.92 25.94
C SER A 105 4.50 7.41 25.61
N GLN A 106 3.95 7.78 24.44
CA GLN A 106 3.68 9.19 24.11
C GLN A 106 2.70 9.85 25.09
N ARG A 107 1.75 9.08 25.61
CA ARG A 107 0.78 9.56 26.59
C ARG A 107 1.28 9.42 28.03
N SER A 108 2.54 9.00 28.22
CA SER A 108 3.15 8.73 29.52
C SER A 108 2.26 7.87 30.43
N LEU A 109 1.51 6.94 29.85
CA LEU A 109 0.63 6.05 30.60
C LEU A 109 1.50 5.09 31.38
N THR A 110 1.24 5.00 32.68
CA THR A 110 1.93 4.09 33.61
C THR A 110 0.91 3.37 34.48
N GLY A 111 1.33 2.29 35.15
CA GLY A 111 0.47 1.50 36.02
C GLY A 111 -0.78 0.97 35.31
N ASP A 112 -1.92 1.05 36.00
CA ASP A 112 -3.21 0.54 35.53
C ASP A 112 -3.66 1.22 34.23
N ALA A 113 -3.45 2.54 34.10
CA ALA A 113 -3.83 3.29 32.91
C ALA A 113 -3.17 2.77 31.62
N ARG A 114 -1.92 2.30 31.69
CA ARG A 114 -1.24 1.68 30.54
C ARG A 114 -1.81 0.31 30.21
N ARG A 115 -2.12 -0.48 31.25
CA ARG A 115 -2.62 -1.85 31.11
C ARG A 115 -4.03 -1.87 30.51
N ASP A 116 -4.89 -0.94 30.94
CA ASP A 116 -6.24 -0.76 30.40
C ASP A 116 -6.19 -0.25 28.96
N PHE A 117 -5.30 0.70 28.68
CA PHE A 117 -5.05 1.17 27.33
C PHE A 117 -4.57 0.05 26.41
N MET A 118 -3.54 -0.73 26.78
CA MET A 118 -3.06 -1.85 25.97
C MET A 118 -4.15 -2.91 25.77
N SER A 119 -4.93 -3.21 26.81
CA SER A 119 -6.00 -4.21 26.74
C SER A 119 -7.11 -3.81 25.78
N THR A 120 -7.46 -2.52 25.74
CA THR A 120 -8.44 -1.97 24.78
C THR A 120 -7.83 -1.89 23.38
N CYS A 121 -6.59 -1.38 23.28
CA CYS A 121 -5.89 -1.17 22.03
C CYS A 121 -5.59 -2.47 21.27
N LEU A 122 -5.36 -3.59 21.98
CA LEU A 122 -5.10 -4.91 21.37
C LEU A 122 -6.36 -5.71 21.02
N LYS A 123 -7.55 -5.32 21.52
CA LYS A 123 -8.82 -6.06 21.32
C LYS A 123 -9.69 -5.59 20.14
N GLY A 124 -9.58 -4.32 19.73
CA GLY A 124 -10.39 -3.75 18.63
C GLY A 124 -9.97 -4.12 17.21
#